data_AF-A0A7S3XG26-F1
#
_entry.id   AF-A0A7S3XG26-F1
#
_cell.length_a   1.000
_cell.length_b   1.000
_cell.length_c   1.000
_cell.angle_alpha   90.00
_cell.angle_beta   90.00
_cell.angle_gamma   90.00
#
_symmetry.space_group_name_H-M   'P 1'
#
loop_
_entity.id
_entity.type
_entity.pdbx_description
1 polymer ?
#
loop_
_entity_poly.entity_id
_entity_poly.type
_entity_poly.pdbx_seq_one_letter_code
_entity_poly.pdbx_strand_id
1 'polypeptide(L)'
;MIFYKKLEKIPKIGEMIDNAVFPALQGGPHNHQIGGLAVQLKEALTDDFHDYQKNVVHNSRALAAALTKRGHKLATDGSDNHLILLDVRPHGLTGSKLEKVCDQCHITLNRNTVHGDTSAKSPGGVRIGTPAMTTRGCTEADFEIIAEYLDRAIKIAIEQQTAKGKKLDDFVCGLADRDDVKALKGEVMEWAGKFGYPG
;
A
#
# COMPACT_ATOMS: atom_id res chain seq x y z
N MET A 1 -20.50 3.00 -13.66
CA MET A 1 -21.57 2.27 -12.94
C MET A 1 -21.44 2.61 -11.47
N ILE A 2 -22.53 3.02 -10.81
CA ILE A 2 -22.51 3.46 -9.41
C ILE A 2 -23.42 2.52 -8.62
N PHE A 3 -22.86 1.83 -7.62
CA PHE A 3 -23.65 1.09 -6.64
C PHE A 3 -24.11 2.06 -5.56
N TYR A 4 -25.40 2.06 -5.27
CA TYR A 4 -25.98 2.93 -4.24
C TYR A 4 -26.98 2.17 -3.37
N LYS A 5 -27.07 2.58 -2.11
CA LYS A 5 -28.11 2.12 -1.20
C LYS A 5 -29.37 2.95 -1.44
N LYS A 6 -30.52 2.30 -1.64
CA LYS A 6 -31.81 3.00 -1.66
C LYS A 6 -32.06 3.60 -0.29
N LEU A 7 -32.36 4.90 -0.24
CA LEU A 7 -32.63 5.64 0.98
C LEU A 7 -34.06 6.15 0.95
N GLU A 8 -34.86 5.81 1.96
CA GLU A 8 -36.26 6.28 2.06
C GLU A 8 -36.35 7.82 2.07
N LYS A 9 -35.35 8.49 2.68
CA LYS A 9 -35.25 9.95 2.72
C LYS A 9 -34.95 10.60 1.36
N ILE A 10 -34.50 9.83 0.38
CA ILE A 10 -34.21 10.31 -0.99
C ILE A 10 -34.85 9.33 -1.99
N PRO A 11 -36.19 9.38 -2.17
CA PRO A 11 -36.92 8.38 -2.97
C PRO A 11 -36.45 8.26 -4.42
N LYS A 12 -35.92 9.36 -4.99
CA LYS A 12 -35.44 9.43 -6.38
C LYS A 12 -33.92 9.32 -6.53
N ILE A 13 -33.21 8.81 -5.52
CA ILE A 13 -31.73 8.77 -5.54
C ILE A 13 -31.17 8.08 -6.79
N GLY A 14 -31.85 7.04 -7.30
CA GLY A 14 -31.45 6.35 -8.53
C GLY A 14 -31.49 7.27 -9.75
N GLU A 15 -32.63 7.90 -10.03
CA GLU A 15 -32.79 8.85 -11.15
C GLU A 15 -31.81 10.02 -11.05
N MET A 16 -31.56 10.51 -9.83
CA MET A 16 -30.61 11.61 -9.60
C MET A 16 -29.18 11.19 -9.92
N ILE A 17 -28.78 9.99 -9.52
CA ILE A 17 -27.46 9.44 -9.81
C ILE A 17 -27.31 9.18 -11.32
N ASP A 18 -28.31 8.55 -11.96
CA ASP A 18 -28.26 8.23 -13.38
C ASP A 18 -28.11 9.50 -14.22
N ASN A 19 -28.91 10.54 -13.94
CA ASN A 19 -28.80 11.83 -14.62
C ASN A 19 -27.47 12.54 -14.37
N ALA A 20 -26.91 12.42 -13.16
CA ALA A 20 -25.60 12.98 -12.82
C ALA A 20 -24.47 12.30 -13.61
N VAL A 21 -24.57 10.97 -13.82
CA VAL A 21 -23.62 10.23 -14.66
C VAL A 21 -23.78 10.64 -16.12
N PHE A 22 -24.99 10.52 -16.66
CA PHE A 22 -25.32 10.90 -18.03
C PHE A 22 -26.72 11.52 -18.07
N PRO A 23 -26.88 12.72 -18.66
CA PRO A 23 -25.94 13.40 -19.55
C PRO A 23 -25.00 14.42 -18.86
N ALA A 24 -25.03 14.56 -17.53
CA ALA A 24 -24.41 15.72 -16.88
C ALA A 24 -22.86 15.72 -16.86
N LEU A 25 -22.22 14.58 -16.59
CA LEU A 25 -20.75 14.51 -16.40
C LEU A 25 -20.02 13.66 -17.45
N GLN A 26 -20.63 12.57 -17.91
CA GLN A 26 -19.99 11.61 -18.82
C GLN A 26 -20.71 11.56 -20.18
N GLY A 27 -20.00 11.06 -21.19
CA GLY A 27 -20.51 10.79 -22.53
C GLY A 27 -20.85 9.31 -22.75
N GLY A 28 -20.30 8.71 -23.82
CA GLY A 28 -20.54 7.30 -24.16
C GLY A 28 -19.95 6.31 -23.14
N PRO A 29 -20.66 5.22 -22.80
CA PRO A 29 -20.17 4.23 -21.86
C PRO A 29 -19.04 3.37 -22.44
N HIS A 30 -18.08 2.98 -21.60
CA HIS A 30 -17.01 2.06 -21.97
C HIS A 30 -17.44 0.59 -21.78
N ASN A 31 -18.14 0.03 -22.77
CA ASN A 31 -18.74 -1.30 -22.67
C ASN A 31 -17.75 -2.44 -22.37
N HIS A 32 -16.49 -2.32 -22.79
CA HIS A 32 -15.45 -3.29 -22.47
C HIS A 32 -15.10 -3.30 -20.97
N GLN A 33 -15.07 -2.13 -20.31
CA GLN A 33 -14.89 -2.03 -18.85
C GLN A 33 -16.10 -2.56 -18.10
N ILE A 34 -17.32 -2.31 -18.61
CA ILE A 34 -18.56 -2.86 -18.03
C ILE A 34 -18.55 -4.39 -18.09
N GLY A 35 -18.13 -4.98 -19.22
CA GLY A 35 -17.96 -6.42 -19.36
C GLY A 35 -16.95 -7.00 -18.37
N GLY A 36 -15.77 -6.39 -18.25
CA GLY A 36 -14.75 -6.80 -17.27
C GLY A 36 -15.23 -6.69 -15.82
N LEU A 37 -15.97 -5.63 -15.49
CA LEU A 37 -16.58 -5.47 -14.17
C LEU A 37 -17.61 -6.59 -13.89
N ALA A 38 -18.41 -6.99 -14.87
CA ALA A 38 -19.36 -8.08 -14.69
C ALA A 38 -18.67 -9.42 -14.37
N VAL A 39 -17.51 -9.69 -14.98
CA VAL A 39 -16.66 -10.84 -14.65
C VAL A 39 -16.15 -10.74 -13.21
N GLN A 40 -15.62 -9.58 -12.82
CA GLN A 40 -15.10 -9.35 -11.46
C GLN A 40 -16.21 -9.46 -10.39
N LEU A 41 -17.41 -8.97 -10.66
CA LEU A 41 -18.55 -9.10 -9.75
C LEU A 41 -18.96 -10.55 -9.56
N LYS A 42 -18.89 -11.38 -10.61
CA LYS A 42 -19.14 -12.82 -10.50
C LYS A 42 -18.10 -13.50 -9.61
N GLU A 43 -16.82 -13.14 -9.76
CA GLU A 43 -15.74 -13.63 -8.90
C GLU A 43 -15.91 -13.17 -7.45
N ALA A 44 -16.29 -11.91 -7.22
CA ALA A 44 -16.48 -11.36 -5.88
C ALA A 44 -17.63 -12.01 -5.07
N LEU A 45 -18.49 -12.78 -5.73
CA LEU A 45 -19.58 -13.54 -5.11
C LEU A 45 -19.19 -14.97 -4.70
N THR A 46 -17.96 -15.41 -4.97
CA THR A 46 -17.51 -16.77 -4.61
C THR A 46 -17.07 -16.83 -3.14
N ASP A 47 -17.17 -18.03 -2.56
CA ASP A 47 -16.65 -18.30 -1.21
C ASP A 47 -15.12 -18.12 -1.15
N ASP A 48 -14.40 -18.49 -2.22
CA ASP A 48 -12.96 -18.28 -2.34
C ASP A 48 -12.58 -16.79 -2.22
N PHE A 49 -13.35 -15.89 -2.85
CA PHE A 49 -13.11 -14.46 -2.74
C PHE A 49 -13.40 -13.94 -1.33
N HIS A 50 -14.43 -14.48 -0.68
CA HIS A 50 -14.73 -14.15 0.72
C HIS A 50 -13.61 -14.58 1.67
N ASP A 51 -13.05 -15.78 1.50
CA ASP A 51 -11.92 -16.26 2.28
C ASP A 51 -10.63 -15.48 1.96
N TYR A 52 -10.40 -15.12 0.70
CA TYR A 52 -9.34 -14.19 0.30
C TYR A 52 -9.44 -12.85 1.06
N GLN A 53 -10.63 -12.25 1.17
CA GLN A 53 -10.79 -10.98 1.91
C GLN A 53 -10.48 -11.12 3.40
N LYS A 54 -10.78 -12.26 4.02
CA LYS A 54 -10.37 -12.52 5.41
C LYS A 54 -8.84 -12.56 5.51
N ASN A 55 -8.17 -13.26 4.60
CA ASN A 55 -6.72 -13.36 4.57
C ASN A 55 -6.07 -11.99 4.37
N VAL A 56 -6.65 -11.11 3.54
CA VAL A 56 -6.18 -9.72 3.37
C VAL A 56 -6.13 -8.97 4.72
N VAL A 57 -7.16 -9.11 5.56
CA VAL A 57 -7.23 -8.47 6.87
C VAL A 57 -6.34 -9.17 7.90
N HIS A 58 -6.23 -10.50 7.87
CA HIS A 58 -5.29 -11.22 8.75
C HIS A 58 -3.84 -10.84 8.45
N ASN A 59 -3.47 -10.78 7.18
CA ASN A 59 -2.16 -10.35 6.71
C ASN A 59 -1.83 -8.91 7.13
N SER A 60 -2.80 -7.99 7.11
CA SER A 60 -2.54 -6.60 7.53
C SER A 60 -2.28 -6.50 9.04
N ARG A 61 -2.98 -7.31 9.85
CA ARG A 61 -2.76 -7.43 11.29
C ARG A 61 -1.42 -8.07 11.61
N ALA A 62 -1.03 -9.11 10.87
CA ALA A 62 0.28 -9.73 10.98
C ALA A 62 1.40 -8.72 10.67
N LEU A 63 1.31 -8.01 9.55
CA LEU A 63 2.25 -6.95 9.19
C LEU A 63 2.32 -5.83 10.25
N ALA A 64 1.18 -5.41 10.78
CA ALA A 64 1.13 -4.40 11.83
C ALA A 64 1.86 -4.86 13.09
N ALA A 65 1.53 -6.06 13.59
CA ALA A 65 2.16 -6.65 14.76
C ALA A 65 3.68 -6.83 14.56
N ALA A 66 4.08 -7.29 13.39
CA ALA A 66 5.46 -7.48 12.97
C ALA A 66 6.28 -6.18 13.05
N LEU A 67 5.73 -5.07 12.52
CA LEU A 67 6.39 -3.77 12.54
C LEU A 67 6.42 -3.17 13.95
N THR A 68 5.33 -3.30 14.72
CA THR A 68 5.28 -2.84 16.11
C THR A 68 6.27 -3.59 16.99
N LYS A 69 6.42 -4.92 16.81
CA LYS A 69 7.43 -5.74 17.50
C LYS A 69 8.86 -5.28 17.21
N ARG A 70 9.11 -4.71 16.03
CA ARG A 70 10.38 -4.12 15.61
C ARG A 70 10.55 -2.66 16.07
N GLY A 71 9.62 -2.13 16.87
CA GLY A 71 9.69 -0.79 17.45
C GLY A 71 9.24 0.34 16.53
N HIS A 72 8.53 0.03 15.44
CA HIS A 72 8.01 1.04 14.54
C HIS A 72 6.63 1.56 14.97
N LYS A 73 6.38 2.86 14.75
CA LYS A 73 5.13 3.51 15.12
C LYS A 73 4.11 3.42 13.99
N LEU A 74 2.92 2.93 14.28
CA LEU A 74 1.77 2.97 13.37
C LEU A 74 0.80 4.07 13.84
N ALA A 75 0.10 4.71 12.90
CA ALA A 75 -0.77 5.84 13.21
C ALA A 75 -1.89 5.52 14.23
N THR A 76 -2.38 4.27 14.24
CA THR A 76 -3.42 3.78 15.15
C THR A 76 -2.99 2.50 15.88
N ASP A 77 -1.68 2.24 15.94
CA ASP A 77 -1.09 1.06 16.60
C ASP A 77 -1.62 -0.31 16.11
N GLY A 78 -2.19 -0.36 14.90
CA GLY A 78 -2.76 -1.58 14.32
C GLY A 78 -3.50 -1.34 13.00
N SER A 79 -4.29 -2.31 12.58
CA SER A 79 -5.23 -2.21 11.46
C SER A 79 -6.42 -3.16 11.60
N ASP A 80 -7.57 -2.72 11.11
CA ASP A 80 -8.81 -3.50 10.99
C ASP A 80 -9.27 -3.65 9.53
N ASN A 81 -8.42 -3.29 8.57
CA ASN A 81 -8.73 -3.37 7.16
C ASN A 81 -7.50 -3.86 6.37
N HIS A 82 -7.36 -3.48 5.10
CA HIS A 82 -6.34 -3.99 4.19
C HIS A 82 -5.02 -3.19 4.19
N LEU A 83 -4.89 -2.14 5.00
CA LEU A 83 -3.73 -1.25 4.97
C LEU A 83 -3.25 -0.88 6.37
N ILE A 84 -1.99 -0.43 6.44
CA ILE A 84 -1.38 0.19 7.61
C ILE A 84 -0.78 1.54 7.22
N LEU A 85 -0.66 2.43 8.21
CA LEU A 85 -0.01 3.72 8.06
C LEU A 85 1.16 3.80 9.03
N LEU A 86 2.38 3.68 8.48
CA LEU A 86 3.63 3.69 9.22
C LEU A 86 4.14 5.13 9.34
N ASP A 87 4.37 5.59 10.58
CA ASP A 87 4.96 6.88 10.90
C ASP A 87 6.48 6.74 11.01
N VAL A 88 7.21 7.42 10.13
CA VAL A 88 8.68 7.37 10.07
C VAL A 88 9.35 8.58 10.74
N ARG A 89 8.56 9.54 11.26
CA ARG A 89 9.08 10.71 11.99
C ARG A 89 9.87 10.36 13.24
N PRO A 90 9.55 9.29 14.02
CA PRO A 90 10.39 8.87 15.14
C PRO A 90 11.82 8.52 14.74
N HIS A 91 12.05 8.14 13.48
CA HIS A 91 13.37 7.87 12.92
C HIS A 91 14.04 9.12 12.33
N GLY A 92 13.41 10.29 12.45
CA GLY A 92 13.86 11.53 11.82
C GLY A 92 13.79 11.51 10.29
N LEU A 93 13.00 10.61 9.70
CA LEU A 93 12.83 10.46 8.25
C LEU A 93 11.55 11.14 7.76
N THR A 94 11.45 11.28 6.44
CA THR A 94 10.19 11.57 5.74
C THR A 94 9.76 10.35 4.94
N GLY A 95 8.46 10.21 4.70
CA GLY A 95 7.91 9.15 3.86
C GLY A 95 8.50 9.15 2.45
N SER A 96 8.80 10.34 1.90
CA SER A 96 9.47 10.48 0.60
C SER A 96 10.84 9.79 0.55
N LYS A 97 11.60 9.79 1.65
CA LYS A 97 12.91 9.15 1.70
C LYS A 97 12.79 7.64 1.78
N LEU A 98 11.92 7.16 2.67
CA LEU A 98 11.69 5.71 2.78
C LEU A 98 11.15 5.15 1.45
N GLU A 99 10.21 5.82 0.81
CA GLU A 99 9.71 5.44 -0.53
C GLU A 99 10.85 5.29 -1.53
N LYS A 100 11.81 6.23 -1.57
CA LYS A 100 12.96 6.14 -2.49
C LYS A 100 13.89 4.97 -2.20
N VAL A 101 14.13 4.65 -0.92
CA VAL A 101 14.93 3.46 -0.56
C VAL A 101 14.20 2.19 -0.95
N CYS A 102 12.91 2.10 -0.62
CA CYS A 102 12.07 0.96 -0.97
C CYS A 102 12.00 0.74 -2.49
N ASP A 103 11.82 1.80 -3.28
CA ASP A 103 11.83 1.73 -4.75
C ASP A 103 13.13 1.11 -5.29
N GLN A 104 14.30 1.51 -4.75
CA GLN A 104 15.59 0.92 -5.17
C GLN A 104 15.72 -0.54 -4.76
N CYS A 105 15.03 -0.95 -3.69
CA CYS A 105 15.01 -2.32 -3.18
C CYS A 105 13.89 -3.19 -3.79
N HIS A 106 13.19 -2.73 -4.82
CA HIS A 106 12.03 -3.43 -5.42
C HIS A 106 10.84 -3.63 -4.45
N ILE A 107 10.67 -2.70 -3.50
CA ILE A 107 9.52 -2.63 -2.60
C ILE A 107 8.70 -1.40 -3.00
N THR A 108 7.52 -1.59 -3.57
CA THR A 108 6.66 -0.46 -3.96
C THR A 108 5.66 -0.14 -2.86
N LEU A 109 5.71 1.10 -2.38
CA LEU A 109 4.75 1.67 -1.43
C LEU A 109 4.53 3.15 -1.73
N ASN A 110 3.67 3.82 -0.98
CA ASN A 110 3.35 5.22 -1.20
C ASN A 110 3.61 6.05 0.06
N ARG A 111 4.35 7.15 -0.07
CA ARG A 111 4.44 8.19 0.95
C ARG A 111 3.07 8.80 1.21
N ASN A 112 2.68 8.91 2.48
CA ASN A 112 1.34 9.31 2.88
C ASN A 112 1.39 10.20 4.13
N THR A 113 0.54 11.22 4.17
CA THR A 113 0.46 12.10 5.34
C THR A 113 0.01 11.32 6.58
N VAL A 114 0.55 11.71 7.72
CA VAL A 114 0.16 11.24 9.06
C VAL A 114 -0.37 12.41 9.89
N HIS A 115 -1.06 12.11 10.99
CA HIS A 115 -1.58 13.15 11.87
C HIS A 115 -0.47 14.10 12.33
N GLY A 116 -0.70 15.41 12.20
CA GLY A 116 0.25 16.46 12.55
C GLY A 116 1.20 16.89 11.43
N ASP A 117 1.14 16.27 10.24
CA ASP A 117 1.92 16.75 9.10
C ASP A 117 1.44 18.13 8.62
N THR A 118 2.40 19.04 8.42
CA THR A 118 2.15 20.38 7.87
C THR A 118 2.43 20.46 6.37
N SER A 119 3.07 19.44 5.78
CA SER A 119 3.46 19.40 4.37
C SER A 119 2.93 18.15 3.68
N ALA A 120 2.10 18.35 2.65
CA ALA A 120 1.69 17.26 1.75
C ALA A 120 2.82 16.79 0.82
N LYS A 121 3.85 17.62 0.57
CA LYS A 121 4.96 17.29 -0.34
C LYS A 121 6.00 16.38 0.32
N SER A 122 6.17 16.48 1.63
CA SER A 122 7.12 15.72 2.42
C SER A 122 6.43 15.12 3.64
N PRO A 123 5.51 14.16 3.44
CA PRO A 123 4.74 13.59 4.54
C PRO A 123 5.62 12.78 5.48
N GLY A 124 5.15 12.59 6.72
CA GLY A 124 5.84 11.88 7.78
C GLY A 124 5.68 10.36 7.77
N GLY A 125 4.90 9.79 6.84
CA GLY A 125 4.65 8.35 6.82
C GLY A 125 4.57 7.70 5.45
N VAL A 126 4.35 6.39 5.47
CA VAL A 126 4.11 5.56 4.28
C VAL A 126 2.89 4.66 4.51
N ARG A 127 2.13 4.43 3.45
CA ARG A 127 0.96 3.55 3.45
C ARG A 127 1.30 2.23 2.76
N ILE A 128 1.04 1.13 3.45
CA ILE A 128 1.34 -0.22 2.96
C ILE A 128 0.04 -1.03 2.98
N GLY A 129 -0.26 -1.69 1.87
CA GLY A 129 -1.47 -2.50 1.70
C GLY A 129 -1.14 -3.97 1.46
N THR A 130 -1.99 -4.86 1.96
CA THR A 130 -1.85 -6.31 1.83
C THR A 130 -2.54 -6.98 0.62
N PRO A 131 -3.53 -6.38 -0.10
CA PRO A 131 -4.25 -7.08 -1.15
C PRO A 131 -3.36 -7.70 -2.22
N ALA A 132 -2.47 -6.92 -2.83
CA ALA A 132 -1.67 -7.36 -3.97
C ALA A 132 -0.80 -8.60 -3.66
N MET A 133 -0.11 -8.61 -2.53
CA MET A 133 0.71 -9.76 -2.13
C MET A 133 -0.14 -10.94 -1.66
N THR A 134 -1.29 -10.68 -1.03
CA THR A 134 -2.27 -11.73 -0.69
C THR A 134 -2.81 -12.42 -1.95
N THR A 135 -3.07 -11.67 -3.04
CA THR A 135 -3.50 -12.24 -4.32
C THR A 135 -2.44 -13.16 -4.92
N ARG A 136 -1.15 -12.89 -4.65
CA ARG A 136 -0.04 -13.75 -5.07
C ARG A 136 0.17 -14.98 -4.16
N GLY A 137 -0.63 -15.11 -3.11
CA GLY A 137 -0.59 -16.24 -2.19
C GLY A 137 0.19 -16.01 -0.90
N CYS A 138 0.60 -14.77 -0.59
CA CYS A 138 1.27 -14.48 0.68
C CYS A 138 0.34 -14.70 1.90
N THR A 139 0.90 -15.32 2.93
CA THR A 139 0.30 -15.62 4.23
C THR A 139 0.83 -14.69 5.32
N GLU A 140 0.35 -14.83 6.55
CA GLU A 140 0.79 -14.03 7.69
C GLU A 140 2.31 -14.17 7.94
N ALA A 141 2.87 -15.36 7.70
CA ALA A 141 4.31 -15.62 7.82
C ALA A 141 5.12 -14.87 6.75
N ASP A 142 4.56 -14.72 5.55
CA ASP A 142 5.18 -13.95 4.48
C ASP A 142 5.16 -12.44 4.79
N PHE A 143 4.11 -11.96 5.46
CA PHE A 143 4.03 -10.58 5.91
C PHE A 143 5.00 -10.23 7.06
N GLU A 144 5.45 -11.21 7.84
CA GLU A 144 6.58 -11.05 8.76
C GLU A 144 7.92 -10.85 8.02
N ILE A 145 8.13 -11.54 6.90
CA ILE A 145 9.30 -11.34 6.03
C ILE A 145 9.24 -9.95 5.37
N ILE A 146 8.07 -9.54 4.88
CA ILE A 146 7.87 -8.18 4.35
C ILE A 146 8.19 -7.13 5.43
N ALA A 147 7.78 -7.35 6.68
CA ALA A 147 8.12 -6.45 7.79
C ALA A 147 9.63 -6.37 8.05
N GLU A 148 10.35 -7.48 7.90
CA GLU A 148 11.82 -7.50 8.00
C GLU A 148 12.47 -6.68 6.88
N TYR A 149 12.03 -6.83 5.63
CA TYR A 149 12.54 -6.04 4.52
C TYR A 149 12.27 -4.54 4.70
N LEU A 150 11.09 -4.18 5.24
CA LEU A 150 10.77 -2.79 5.57
C LEU A 150 11.66 -2.22 6.69
N ASP A 151 11.91 -2.99 7.75
CA ASP A 151 12.83 -2.59 8.83
C ASP A 151 14.25 -2.36 8.30
N ARG A 152 14.75 -3.25 7.43
CA ARG A 152 16.04 -3.07 6.76
C ARG A 152 16.06 -1.83 5.87
N ALA A 153 15.01 -1.56 5.10
CA ALA A 153 14.90 -0.35 4.29
C ALA A 153 14.89 0.93 5.16
N ILE A 154 14.25 0.91 6.33
CA ILE A 154 14.28 2.02 7.29
C ILE A 154 15.70 2.27 7.80
N LYS A 155 16.44 1.21 8.15
CA LYS A 155 17.84 1.31 8.60
C LYS A 155 18.74 1.91 7.52
N ILE A 156 18.62 1.42 6.28
CA ILE A 156 19.33 1.98 5.11
C ILE A 156 18.99 3.47 4.94
N ALA A 157 17.72 3.86 5.09
CA ALA A 157 17.30 5.25 4.99
C ALA A 157 17.91 6.13 6.10
N ILE A 158 18.01 5.64 7.34
CA ILE A 158 18.66 6.35 8.45
C ILE A 158 20.14 6.57 8.12
N GLU A 159 20.86 5.53 7.71
CA GLU A 159 22.28 5.62 7.39
C GLU A 159 22.56 6.53 6.20
N GLN A 160 21.75 6.44 5.14
CA GLN A 160 21.87 7.31 3.99
C GLN A 160 21.63 8.78 4.37
N GLN A 161 20.67 9.05 5.24
CA GLN A 161 20.43 10.40 5.75
C GLN A 161 21.60 10.91 6.60
N THR A 162 22.21 10.06 7.42
CA THR A 162 23.41 10.41 8.19
C THR A 162 24.58 10.74 7.27
N ALA A 163 24.78 9.96 6.20
CA ALA A 163 25.92 10.13 5.28
C ALA A 163 25.76 11.30 4.30
N LYS A 164 24.55 11.56 3.80
CA LYS A 164 24.31 12.56 2.73
C LYS A 164 23.52 13.79 3.18
N GLY A 165 22.94 13.77 4.37
CA GLY A 165 22.18 14.87 4.93
C GLY A 165 20.68 14.81 4.64
N LYS A 166 19.98 15.88 5.05
CA LYS A 166 18.51 15.92 5.07
C LYS A 166 17.87 16.33 3.74
N LYS A 167 18.58 17.03 2.85
CA LYS A 167 18.05 17.45 1.55
C LYS A 167 17.80 16.22 0.66
N LEU A 168 16.65 16.18 -0.01
CA LEU A 168 16.24 14.98 -0.76
C LEU A 168 17.17 14.67 -1.94
N ASP A 169 17.62 15.68 -2.68
CA ASP A 169 18.53 15.49 -3.82
C ASP A 169 19.85 14.86 -3.37
N ASP A 170 20.42 15.38 -2.28
CA ASP A 170 21.67 14.87 -1.72
C ASP A 170 21.47 13.44 -1.18
N PHE A 171 20.32 13.18 -0.54
CA PHE A 171 19.94 11.86 -0.03
C PHE A 171 19.84 10.80 -1.14
N VAL A 172 19.26 11.14 -2.29
CA VAL A 172 19.08 10.20 -3.41
C VAL A 172 20.39 9.93 -4.15
N CYS A 173 21.35 10.87 -4.07
CA CYS A 173 22.65 10.74 -4.73
C CYS A 173 23.42 9.49 -4.24
N GLY A 174 23.68 8.57 -5.18
CA GLY A 174 24.40 7.31 -4.92
C GLY A 174 23.63 6.27 -4.12
N LEU A 175 22.33 6.47 -3.88
CA LEU A 175 21.51 5.51 -3.11
C LEU A 175 21.44 4.14 -3.80
N ALA A 176 21.22 4.11 -5.12
CA ALA A 176 21.14 2.89 -5.91
C ALA A 176 22.46 2.10 -5.97
N ASP A 177 23.58 2.79 -5.73
CA ASP A 177 24.92 2.20 -5.84
C ASP A 177 25.38 1.53 -4.55
N ARG A 178 24.69 1.74 -3.42
CA ARG A 178 25.05 1.13 -2.14
C ARG A 178 24.91 -0.39 -2.18
N ASP A 179 25.86 -1.08 -1.57
CA ASP A 179 25.88 -2.55 -1.56
C ASP A 179 24.73 -3.16 -0.77
N ASP A 180 24.31 -2.53 0.33
CA ASP A 180 23.17 -2.97 1.15
C ASP A 180 21.82 -2.84 0.43
N VAL A 181 21.65 -1.78 -0.38
CA VAL A 181 20.50 -1.61 -1.27
C VAL A 181 20.47 -2.69 -2.35
N LYS A 182 21.61 -2.96 -2.99
CA LYS A 182 21.72 -4.03 -4.01
C LYS A 182 21.47 -5.41 -3.43
N ALA A 183 21.98 -5.68 -2.23
CA ALA A 183 21.74 -6.94 -1.51
C ALA A 183 20.25 -7.11 -1.18
N LEU A 184 19.63 -6.11 -0.54
CA LEU A 184 18.21 -6.16 -0.20
C LEU A 184 17.33 -6.29 -1.46
N LYS A 185 17.67 -5.59 -2.55
CA LYS A 185 17.00 -5.74 -3.85
C LYS A 185 17.06 -7.19 -4.33
N GLY A 186 18.24 -7.81 -4.31
CA GLY A 186 18.43 -9.20 -4.75
C GLY A 186 17.57 -10.17 -3.95
N GLU A 187 17.59 -10.04 -2.62
CA GLU A 187 16.79 -10.88 -1.72
C GLU A 187 15.29 -10.69 -1.92
N VAL A 188 14.80 -9.45 -2.04
CA VAL A 188 13.39 -9.13 -2.30
C VAL A 188 12.95 -9.73 -3.63
N MET A 189 13.76 -9.60 -4.68
CA MET A 189 13.44 -10.15 -6.01
C MET A 189 13.41 -11.68 -5.99
N GLU A 190 14.40 -12.33 -5.37
CA GLU A 190 14.45 -13.79 -5.26
C GLU A 190 13.25 -14.32 -4.46
N TRP A 191 12.94 -13.71 -3.32
CA TRP A 191 11.83 -14.11 -2.48
C TRP A 191 10.48 -13.88 -3.18
N ALA A 192 10.26 -12.70 -3.76
CA ALA A 192 9.04 -12.39 -4.48
C ALA A 192 8.85 -13.25 -5.74
N GLY A 193 9.94 -13.79 -6.32
CA GLY A 193 9.91 -14.71 -7.45
C GLY A 193 9.32 -16.09 -7.13
N LYS A 194 9.19 -16.45 -5.84
CA LYS A 194 8.61 -17.74 -5.40
C LYS A 194 7.09 -17.79 -5.51
N PHE A 195 6.42 -16.64 -5.64
CA PHE A 195 4.97 -16.52 -5.68
C PHE A 195 4.44 -16.44 -7.11
N GLY A 196 3.27 -17.04 -7.34
CA GLY A 196 2.55 -16.92 -8.60
C GLY A 196 2.15 -15.47 -8.93
N TYR A 197 1.79 -15.25 -10.19
CA TYR A 197 1.28 -13.95 -10.66
C TYR A 197 -0.07 -14.19 -11.36
N PRO A 198 -1.18 -13.59 -10.87
CA PRO A 198 -2.46 -13.68 -11.54
C PRO A 198 -2.45 -12.80 -12.79
N GLY A 199 -2.95 -13.32 -13.91
CA GLY A 199 -3.00 -12.62 -15.20
C GLY A 199 -2.26 -13.35 -16.31
#